data_AF-A0A512NSY3-F1
#
_entry.id   AF-A0A512NSY3-F1
#
_cell.length_a   1.000
_cell.length_b   1.000
_cell.length_c   1.000
_cell.angle_alpha   90.00
_cell.angle_beta   90.00
_cell.angle_gamma   90.00
#
_symmetry.space_group_name_H-M   'P 1'
#
loop_
_entity.id
_entity.type
_entity.pdbx_description
1 polymer ?
#
loop_
_entity_poly.entity_id
_entity_poly.type
_entity_poly.pdbx_seq_one_letter_code
_entity_poly.pdbx_strand_id
1 'polypeptide(L)'
;MGIKIGKDPAGYYEMVGGLLSTINKNRVGSVLITRLEQHRKSVRIYPMDKGMAARIGDDNASTSPRNVEDAAPAGASRAPANPTLPYWFKGNPDHPATQEDEREEMAPLGMVGTGKGSDVIIKFNPASIVTKKVFDRSPDAVLFHELVHALRIFHGVRNPVPTSDYRWMNEEEWLAVLLTNIYMSAGGSTRLRGGYGDYDQRLEPPEDTSTGFLTSENVKILDNIWRYWGTVMTDFGFVIVAPFNPTRAYMMSRMPV
;
A
#
# COMPACT_ATOMS: atom_id res chain seq x y z
N MET A 1 11.83 2.58 18.47
CA MET A 1 10.63 2.03 17.80
C MET A 1 11.07 1.63 16.39
N GLY A 2 10.31 0.81 15.66
CA GLY A 2 10.79 0.22 14.40
C GLY A 2 10.11 -1.09 14.03
N ILE A 3 10.65 -1.78 13.02
CA ILE A 3 10.12 -3.06 12.52
C ILE A 3 10.58 -4.19 13.45
N LYS A 4 9.63 -5.01 13.91
CA LYS A 4 9.87 -6.16 14.77
C LYS A 4 9.30 -7.42 14.12
N ILE A 5 10.00 -8.54 14.24
CA ILE A 5 9.52 -9.84 13.76
C ILE A 5 9.03 -10.66 14.97
N GLY A 6 7.86 -11.31 14.84
CA GLY A 6 6.97 -11.88 15.86
C GLY A 6 7.55 -12.80 16.95
N LYS A 7 7.18 -14.08 17.02
CA LYS A 7 7.89 -15.20 17.71
C LYS A 7 8.42 -16.13 16.59
N ASP A 8 9.57 -16.78 16.74
CA ASP A 8 10.23 -17.53 15.64
C ASP A 8 9.78 -19.00 15.53
N PRO A 9 8.93 -19.36 14.57
CA PRO A 9 8.94 -20.71 14.04
C PRO A 9 10.13 -20.87 13.09
N ALA A 10 11.13 -21.64 13.54
CA ALA A 10 12.24 -22.21 12.74
C ALA A 10 12.60 -21.46 11.44
N GLY A 11 13.40 -20.39 11.53
CA GLY A 11 14.02 -19.73 10.37
C GLY A 11 13.15 -18.68 9.68
N TYR A 12 11.91 -18.47 10.14
CA TYR A 12 11.05 -17.42 9.61
C TYR A 12 11.68 -16.03 9.73
N TYR A 13 12.34 -15.75 10.85
CA TYR A 13 13.01 -14.47 11.07
C TYR A 13 14.18 -14.20 10.14
N GLU A 14 15.01 -15.21 9.89
CA GLU A 14 16.14 -15.07 8.99
C GLU A 14 15.63 -14.74 7.57
N MET A 15 14.56 -15.42 7.15
CA MET A 15 13.93 -15.17 5.86
C MET A 15 13.36 -13.75 5.75
N VAL A 16 12.51 -13.33 6.70
CA VAL A 16 11.94 -11.96 6.68
C VAL A 16 13.02 -10.90 6.85
N GLY A 17 14.00 -11.13 7.73
CA GLY A 17 15.15 -10.23 7.91
C GLY A 17 15.99 -10.09 6.64
N GLY A 18 16.19 -11.19 5.91
CA GLY A 18 16.82 -11.17 4.59
C GLY A 18 16.06 -10.33 3.58
N LEU A 19 14.73 -10.45 3.52
CA LEU A 19 13.88 -9.63 2.65
C LEU A 19 13.92 -8.15 3.01
N LEU A 20 13.85 -7.81 4.30
CA LEU A 20 13.99 -6.43 4.77
C LEU A 20 15.36 -5.85 4.41
N SER A 21 16.43 -6.66 4.52
CA SER A 21 17.78 -6.27 4.08
C SER A 21 17.84 -6.00 2.58
N THR A 22 17.20 -6.85 1.77
CA THR A 22 17.07 -6.64 0.31
C THR A 22 16.33 -5.35 0.00
N ILE A 23 15.18 -5.12 0.63
CA ILE A 23 14.40 -3.88 0.48
C ILE A 23 15.28 -2.67 0.84
N ASN A 24 15.97 -2.69 1.97
CA ASN A 24 16.76 -1.55 2.43
C ASN A 24 18.00 -1.26 1.55
N LYS A 25 18.49 -2.22 0.77
CA LYS A 25 19.57 -1.99 -0.22
C LYS A 25 19.08 -1.26 -1.47
N ASN A 26 17.79 -1.37 -1.79
CA ASN A 26 17.16 -0.61 -2.87
C ASN A 26 16.95 0.85 -2.42
N ARG A 27 17.25 1.85 -3.27
CA ARG A 27 17.12 3.27 -2.90
C ARG A 27 15.69 3.71 -2.59
N VAL A 28 14.69 3.12 -3.23
CA VAL A 28 13.27 3.37 -2.94
C VAL A 28 12.88 2.68 -1.64
N GLY A 29 13.36 1.45 -1.45
CA GLY A 29 13.16 0.67 -0.23
C GLY A 29 13.74 1.34 1.01
N SER A 30 14.94 1.91 0.93
CA SER A 30 15.58 2.59 2.06
C SER A 30 14.82 3.84 2.51
N VAL A 31 14.20 4.58 1.59
CA VAL A 31 13.31 5.72 1.93
C VAL A 31 12.14 5.25 2.80
N LEU A 32 11.48 4.17 2.39
CA LEU A 32 10.35 3.60 3.14
C LEU A 32 10.78 3.07 4.52
N ILE A 33 11.83 2.26 4.57
CA ILE A 33 12.35 1.68 5.82
C ILE A 33 12.77 2.78 6.79
N THR A 34 13.52 3.78 6.32
CA THR A 34 13.97 4.91 7.15
C THR A 34 12.78 5.64 7.77
N ARG A 35 11.72 5.92 6.99
CA ARG A 35 10.52 6.58 7.52
C ARG A 35 9.78 5.74 8.54
N LEU A 36 9.68 4.43 8.33
CA LEU A 36 9.08 3.51 9.31
C LEU A 36 9.89 3.43 10.61
N GLU A 37 11.21 3.41 10.53
CA GLU A 37 12.12 3.34 11.69
C GLU A 37 12.16 4.63 12.50
N GLN A 38 12.06 5.80 11.83
CA GLN A 38 12.00 7.10 12.49
C GLN A 38 10.64 7.40 13.12
N HIS A 39 9.60 6.63 12.78
CA HIS A 39 8.27 6.84 13.32
C HIS A 39 8.13 6.29 14.75
N ARG A 40 7.24 6.91 15.54
CA ARG A 40 6.95 6.50 16.93
C ARG A 40 6.08 5.23 17.06
N LYS A 41 5.63 4.67 15.95
CA LYS A 41 4.79 3.46 15.91
C LYS A 41 5.66 2.26 15.57
N SER A 42 5.10 1.06 15.69
CA SER A 42 5.82 -0.18 15.43
C SER A 42 5.08 -1.06 14.44
N VAL A 43 5.86 -1.73 13.58
CA VAL A 43 5.37 -2.78 12.69
C VAL A 43 5.74 -4.11 13.33
N ARG A 44 4.79 -5.03 13.44
CA ARG A 44 5.06 -6.41 13.86
C ARG A 44 4.70 -7.38 12.74
N ILE A 45 5.70 -8.09 12.24
CA ILE A 45 5.53 -9.07 11.16
C ILE A 45 5.43 -10.47 11.76
N TYR A 46 4.35 -11.18 11.46
CA TYR A 46 4.10 -12.56 11.90
C TYR A 46 3.87 -13.48 10.71
N PRO A 47 4.18 -14.79 10.84
CA PRO A 47 3.83 -15.75 9.82
C PRO A 47 2.31 -15.77 9.58
N MET A 48 1.92 -16.00 8.32
CA MET A 48 0.54 -16.35 7.99
C MET A 48 0.30 -17.80 8.44
N ASP A 49 -0.57 -18.00 9.42
CA ASP A 49 -0.99 -19.35 9.82
C ASP A 49 -2.12 -19.87 8.93
N LYS A 50 -2.35 -21.19 8.94
CA LYS A 50 -3.40 -21.84 8.13
C LYS A 50 -4.80 -21.30 8.43
N GLY A 51 -5.08 -20.92 9.68
CA GLY A 51 -6.39 -20.40 10.07
C GLY A 51 -6.63 -19.01 9.50
N MET A 52 -5.60 -18.17 9.48
CA MET A 52 -5.66 -16.86 8.83
C MET A 52 -5.78 -17.01 7.31
N ALA A 53 -4.94 -17.85 6.69
CA ALA A 53 -5.03 -18.13 5.25
C ALA A 53 -6.44 -18.60 4.85
N ALA A 54 -7.06 -19.50 5.63
CA ALA A 54 -8.44 -19.92 5.37
C ALA A 54 -9.48 -18.78 5.45
N ARG A 55 -9.19 -17.68 6.15
CA ARG A 55 -10.09 -16.53 6.30
C ARG A 55 -9.89 -15.44 5.26
N ILE A 56 -8.63 -15.16 4.89
CA ILE A 56 -8.30 -14.13 3.91
C ILE A 56 -8.17 -14.68 2.48
N GLY A 57 -8.34 -16.01 2.33
CA GLY A 57 -8.23 -16.69 1.05
C GLY A 57 -6.78 -17.01 0.69
N ASP A 58 -6.51 -17.11 -0.60
CA ASP A 58 -5.18 -17.42 -1.10
C ASP A 58 -4.17 -16.28 -0.87
N ASP A 59 -4.58 -15.16 -0.25
CA ASP A 59 -3.69 -14.06 0.06
C ASP A 59 -2.56 -14.47 0.99
N ASN A 60 -1.34 -14.17 0.55
CA ASN A 60 -0.11 -14.57 1.25
C ASN A 60 0.44 -13.48 2.16
N ALA A 61 -0.20 -12.32 2.18
CA ALA A 61 0.21 -11.14 2.91
C ALA A 61 -1.03 -10.32 3.32
N SER A 62 -0.99 -9.68 4.49
CA SER A 62 -1.99 -8.70 4.88
C SER A 62 -1.46 -7.74 5.93
N THR A 63 -1.90 -6.48 5.84
CA THR A 63 -1.55 -5.41 6.77
C THR A 63 -2.78 -4.89 7.49
N SER A 64 -2.71 -4.82 8.83
CA SER A 64 -3.82 -4.36 9.65
C SER A 64 -3.35 -3.43 10.78
N PRO A 65 -4.11 -2.36 11.08
CA PRO A 65 -3.85 -1.52 12.23
C PRO A 65 -4.26 -2.20 13.54
N ARG A 66 -3.60 -1.87 14.65
CA ARG A 66 -4.01 -2.28 16.00
C ARG A 66 -5.24 -1.53 16.53
N ASN A 67 -5.45 -0.32 16.04
CA ASN A 67 -6.56 0.58 16.32
C ASN A 67 -6.96 1.25 14.99
N VAL A 68 -8.18 0.99 14.54
CA VAL A 68 -8.67 1.38 13.21
C VAL A 68 -9.05 2.86 13.13
N GLU A 69 -9.58 3.43 14.21
CA GLU A 69 -9.90 4.86 14.33
C GLU A 69 -8.63 5.71 14.23
N ASP A 70 -7.55 5.31 14.90
CA ASP A 70 -6.28 6.02 14.86
C ASP A 70 -5.58 5.92 13.50
N ALA A 71 -5.84 4.85 12.75
CA ALA A 71 -5.27 4.64 11.43
C ALA A 71 -5.93 5.47 10.32
N ALA A 72 -7.17 5.91 10.54
CA ALA A 72 -7.96 6.65 9.56
C ALA A 72 -7.72 8.18 9.65
N PRO A 73 -7.89 8.94 8.53
CA PRO A 73 -7.73 10.38 8.52
C PRO A 73 -8.56 11.08 9.60
N ALA A 74 -7.98 12.12 10.20
CA ALA A 74 -8.68 12.91 11.21
C ALA A 74 -10.01 13.47 10.66
N GLY A 75 -11.11 13.18 11.36
CA GLY A 75 -12.45 13.62 10.99
C GLY A 75 -13.14 12.76 9.93
N ALA A 76 -12.47 11.73 9.38
CA ALA A 76 -13.10 10.82 8.43
C ALA A 76 -14.22 10.03 9.09
N SER A 77 -15.40 9.95 8.46
CA SER A 77 -16.52 9.15 8.99
C SER A 77 -17.52 8.79 7.89
N ARG A 78 -18.53 7.97 8.21
CA ARG A 78 -19.65 7.69 7.28
C ARG A 78 -20.55 8.90 7.03
N ALA A 79 -20.66 9.78 8.01
CA ALA A 79 -21.49 10.99 7.96
C ALA A 79 -20.63 12.15 8.46
N PRO A 80 -19.70 12.66 7.63
CA PRO A 80 -18.78 13.69 8.04
C PRO A 80 -19.55 14.95 8.48
N ALA A 81 -19.18 15.52 9.63
CA ALA A 81 -19.85 16.70 10.18
C ALA A 81 -19.72 17.95 9.28
N ASN A 82 -18.74 17.93 8.36
CA ASN A 82 -18.51 18.95 7.35
C ASN A 82 -18.25 18.26 6.00
N PRO A 83 -18.90 18.70 4.89
CA PRO A 83 -18.65 18.16 3.54
C PRO A 83 -17.20 18.20 3.06
N THR A 84 -16.33 18.99 3.68
CA THR A 84 -14.89 19.03 3.35
C THR A 84 -14.09 17.88 3.97
N LEU A 85 -14.67 17.15 4.94
CA LEU A 85 -14.04 15.99 5.55
C LEU A 85 -14.28 14.74 4.70
N PRO A 86 -13.32 13.81 4.64
CA PRO A 86 -13.44 12.62 3.81
C PRO A 86 -14.47 11.64 4.37
N TYR A 87 -15.18 10.95 3.47
CA TYR A 87 -15.89 9.73 3.85
C TYR A 87 -14.88 8.65 4.24
N TRP A 88 -15.24 7.81 5.21
CA TRP A 88 -14.40 6.69 5.65
C TRP A 88 -14.95 5.36 5.16
N PHE A 89 -14.19 4.69 4.28
CA PHE A 89 -14.51 3.38 3.72
C PHE A 89 -13.84 2.24 4.48
N LYS A 90 -14.48 1.07 4.55
CA LYS A 90 -13.92 -0.13 5.20
C LYS A 90 -12.84 -0.80 4.34
N GLY A 91 -13.01 -0.76 3.02
CA GLY A 91 -12.12 -1.39 2.05
C GLY A 91 -12.34 -2.89 1.92
N ASN A 92 -13.59 -3.35 2.03
CA ASN A 92 -13.92 -4.74 1.74
C ASN A 92 -13.77 -4.99 0.22
N PRO A 93 -13.35 -6.19 -0.20
CA PRO A 93 -13.41 -6.59 -1.60
C PRO A 93 -14.87 -6.77 -2.04
N ASP A 94 -15.15 -6.49 -3.31
CA ASP A 94 -16.45 -6.74 -3.94
C ASP A 94 -16.73 -8.25 -4.01
N HIS A 95 -17.92 -8.66 -3.59
CA HIS A 95 -18.35 -10.06 -3.63
C HIS A 95 -19.34 -10.29 -4.79
N PRO A 96 -18.98 -11.00 -5.86
CA PRO A 96 -19.80 -11.08 -7.07
C PRO A 96 -21.17 -11.77 -6.90
N ALA A 97 -21.43 -12.36 -5.73
CA ALA A 97 -22.72 -12.99 -5.40
C ALA A 97 -23.70 -12.05 -4.66
N THR A 98 -23.29 -10.85 -4.26
CA THR A 98 -24.15 -9.86 -3.62
C THR A 98 -24.60 -8.82 -4.64
N GLN A 99 -25.68 -8.11 -4.33
CA GLN A 99 -26.19 -7.05 -5.21
C GLN A 99 -25.49 -5.71 -4.98
N GLU A 100 -25.01 -5.47 -3.76
CA GLU A 100 -24.36 -4.23 -3.35
C GLU A 100 -22.84 -4.39 -3.50
N ASP A 101 -22.14 -3.33 -3.93
CA ASP A 101 -20.68 -3.33 -4.04
C ASP A 101 -20.06 -3.09 -2.65
N GLU A 102 -19.49 -4.12 -2.03
CA GLU A 102 -18.96 -4.00 -0.67
C GLU A 102 -17.78 -3.03 -0.55
N ARG A 103 -17.16 -2.63 -1.66
CA ARG A 103 -16.10 -1.59 -1.63
C ARG A 103 -16.68 -0.26 -1.16
N GLU A 104 -17.94 0.01 -1.48
CA GLU A 104 -18.65 1.22 -1.05
C GLU A 104 -19.08 1.20 0.42
N GLU A 105 -18.86 0.08 1.14
CA GLU A 105 -19.17 0.02 2.57
C GLU A 105 -18.34 1.02 3.37
N MET A 106 -19.06 1.93 4.03
CA MET A 106 -18.48 2.92 4.93
C MET A 106 -18.33 2.40 6.36
N ALA A 107 -17.47 3.07 7.13
CA ALA A 107 -17.29 2.81 8.55
C ALA A 107 -18.63 2.87 9.33
N PRO A 108 -18.76 2.18 10.48
CA PRO A 108 -19.94 2.27 11.33
C PRO A 108 -20.33 3.71 11.70
N LEU A 109 -21.63 3.96 11.87
CA LEU A 109 -22.13 5.27 12.30
C LEU A 109 -21.55 5.63 13.67
N GLY A 110 -21.11 6.88 13.83
CA GLY A 110 -20.48 7.38 15.06
C GLY A 110 -18.98 7.09 15.18
N MET A 111 -18.42 6.27 14.29
CA MET A 111 -16.97 6.06 14.22
C MET A 111 -16.32 7.23 13.45
N VAL A 112 -15.28 7.83 14.04
CA VAL A 112 -14.57 8.97 13.45
C VAL A 112 -13.07 8.70 13.51
N GLY A 113 -12.39 8.84 12.38
CA GLY A 113 -10.94 8.74 12.29
C GLY A 113 -10.26 9.83 13.12
N THR A 114 -9.21 9.48 13.85
CA THR A 114 -8.52 10.41 14.76
C THR A 114 -7.24 10.98 14.14
N GLY A 115 -6.70 10.34 13.10
CA GLY A 115 -5.42 10.71 12.47
C GLY A 115 -4.18 10.53 13.34
N LYS A 116 -4.28 9.87 14.50
CA LYS A 116 -3.14 9.74 15.45
C LYS A 116 -2.07 8.74 15.02
N GLY A 117 -2.40 7.87 14.07
CA GLY A 117 -1.60 6.75 13.65
C GLY A 117 -1.72 5.53 14.54
N SER A 118 -1.56 4.34 13.97
CA SER A 118 -1.68 3.07 14.70
C SER A 118 -0.41 2.24 14.66
N ASP A 119 -0.21 1.37 15.65
CA ASP A 119 0.74 0.26 15.49
C ASP A 119 0.19 -0.71 14.42
N VAL A 120 1.08 -1.42 13.74
CA VAL A 120 0.72 -2.27 12.60
C VAL A 120 1.07 -3.73 12.87
N ILE A 121 0.18 -4.62 12.44
CA ILE A 121 0.44 -6.05 12.29
C ILE A 121 0.50 -6.35 10.79
N ILE A 122 1.61 -6.95 10.36
CA ILE A 122 1.69 -7.58 9.05
C ILE A 122 1.66 -9.09 9.26
N LYS A 123 0.77 -9.79 8.55
CA LYS A 123 0.80 -11.24 8.42
C LYS A 123 1.40 -11.55 7.07
N PHE A 124 2.45 -12.37 7.01
CA PHE A 124 3.21 -12.56 5.77
C PHE A 124 3.80 -13.96 5.68
N ASN A 125 3.60 -14.64 4.56
CA ASN A 125 4.22 -15.92 4.24
C ASN A 125 5.02 -15.83 2.93
N PRO A 126 6.33 -15.61 2.99
CA PRO A 126 7.18 -15.53 1.80
C PRO A 126 7.22 -16.84 0.99
N ALA A 127 7.09 -18.01 1.65
CA ALA A 127 7.22 -19.30 0.98
C ALA A 127 6.05 -19.59 0.03
N SER A 128 4.83 -19.19 0.38
CA SER A 128 3.65 -19.40 -0.47
C SER A 128 3.58 -18.45 -1.67
N ILE A 129 4.34 -17.35 -1.62
CA ILE A 129 4.48 -16.43 -2.75
C ILE A 129 5.32 -17.07 -3.86
N VAL A 130 6.47 -17.66 -3.48
CA VAL A 130 7.39 -18.33 -4.42
C VAL A 130 6.68 -19.46 -5.19
N THR A 131 5.78 -20.20 -4.54
CA THR A 131 5.08 -21.32 -5.17
C THR A 131 4.10 -20.93 -6.26
N LYS A 132 3.53 -19.71 -6.21
CA LYS A 132 2.43 -19.33 -7.11
C LYS A 132 2.86 -19.03 -8.54
N LYS A 133 4.17 -18.87 -8.82
CA LYS A 133 4.70 -18.45 -10.14
C LYS A 133 3.93 -17.28 -10.78
N VAL A 134 3.24 -16.48 -9.96
CA VAL A 134 2.57 -15.28 -10.42
C VAL A 134 3.67 -14.26 -10.66
N PHE A 135 3.64 -13.72 -11.86
CA PHE A 135 4.58 -12.77 -12.39
C PHE A 135 4.83 -11.60 -11.42
N ASP A 136 6.09 -11.17 -11.31
CA ASP A 136 6.50 -9.94 -10.60
C ASP A 136 6.10 -9.81 -9.12
N ARG A 137 5.77 -10.92 -8.48
CA ARG A 137 5.51 -11.00 -7.04
C ARG A 137 6.65 -11.69 -6.33
N SER A 138 7.84 -11.08 -6.38
CA SER A 138 8.92 -11.54 -5.50
C SER A 138 8.52 -11.28 -4.03
N PRO A 139 8.95 -12.13 -3.08
CA PRO A 139 8.56 -11.94 -1.68
C PRO A 139 8.95 -10.56 -1.10
N ASP A 140 10.05 -9.96 -1.56
CA ASP A 140 10.46 -8.62 -1.16
C ASP A 140 9.54 -7.53 -1.73
N ALA A 141 9.08 -7.65 -2.98
CA ALA A 141 8.13 -6.69 -3.56
C ALA A 141 6.76 -6.76 -2.86
N VAL A 142 6.28 -7.95 -2.52
CA VAL A 142 5.04 -8.11 -1.73
C VAL A 142 5.21 -7.55 -0.33
N LEU A 143 6.35 -7.81 0.34
CA LEU A 143 6.59 -7.23 1.66
C LEU A 143 6.72 -5.69 1.58
N PHE A 144 7.33 -5.14 0.53
CA PHE A 144 7.38 -3.70 0.30
C PHE A 144 5.96 -3.10 0.17
N HIS A 145 5.08 -3.75 -0.60
CA HIS A 145 3.66 -3.36 -0.73
C HIS A 145 2.98 -3.25 0.64
N GLU A 146 3.12 -4.27 1.49
CA GLU A 146 2.56 -4.25 2.85
C GLU A 146 3.18 -3.15 3.74
N LEU A 147 4.46 -2.85 3.56
CA LEU A 147 5.12 -1.77 4.31
C LEU A 147 4.64 -0.38 3.89
N VAL A 148 4.19 -0.20 2.65
CA VAL A 148 3.52 1.05 2.20
C VAL A 148 2.24 1.26 2.99
N HIS A 149 1.39 0.22 3.08
CA HIS A 149 0.18 0.24 3.92
C HIS A 149 0.51 0.54 5.38
N ALA A 150 1.59 -0.05 5.91
CA ALA A 150 2.02 0.21 7.28
C ALA A 150 2.37 1.70 7.50
N LEU A 151 3.06 2.35 6.57
CA LEU A 151 3.41 3.77 6.68
C LEU A 151 2.16 4.68 6.61
N ARG A 152 1.19 4.33 5.76
CA ARG A 152 -0.13 5.01 5.71
C ARG A 152 -0.86 4.93 7.05
N ILE A 153 -0.87 3.75 7.67
CA ILE A 153 -1.46 3.51 8.99
C ILE A 153 -0.70 4.28 10.09
N PHE A 154 0.62 4.34 10.01
CA PHE A 154 1.44 5.09 10.97
C PHE A 154 1.11 6.58 11.00
N HIS A 155 0.82 7.16 9.83
CA HIS A 155 0.47 8.56 9.70
C HIS A 155 -1.02 8.84 9.97
N GLY A 156 -1.82 7.81 10.23
CA GLY A 156 -3.25 7.98 10.50
C GLY A 156 -4.00 8.51 9.29
N VAL A 157 -3.66 8.04 8.10
CA VAL A 157 -4.24 8.55 6.86
C VAL A 157 -4.88 7.46 6.01
N ARG A 158 -4.85 6.18 6.42
CA ARG A 158 -5.39 5.06 5.65
C ARG A 158 -6.90 5.23 5.40
N ASN A 159 -7.31 5.30 4.14
CA ASN A 159 -8.69 5.34 3.72
C ASN A 159 -8.86 4.64 2.36
N PRO A 160 -9.39 3.40 2.34
CA PRO A 160 -9.55 2.62 1.11
C PRO A 160 -10.75 3.10 0.29
N VAL A 161 -10.67 4.31 -0.26
CA VAL A 161 -11.68 4.90 -1.14
C VAL A 161 -11.80 4.07 -2.42
N PRO A 162 -12.99 3.59 -2.82
CA PRO A 162 -13.16 2.80 -4.03
C PRO A 162 -12.69 3.55 -5.29
N THR A 163 -11.98 2.84 -6.16
CA THR A 163 -11.59 3.35 -7.48
C THR A 163 -12.64 2.97 -8.53
N SER A 164 -12.82 3.82 -9.54
CA SER A 164 -13.69 3.49 -10.68
C SER A 164 -13.17 2.31 -11.50
N ASP A 165 -11.85 2.16 -11.58
CA ASP A 165 -11.21 1.01 -12.20
C ASP A 165 -11.04 -0.11 -11.15
N TYR A 166 -11.79 -1.19 -11.35
CA TYR A 166 -11.82 -2.37 -10.46
C TYR A 166 -10.47 -3.08 -10.37
N ARG A 167 -9.55 -2.90 -11.34
CA ARG A 167 -8.20 -3.50 -11.28
C ARG A 167 -7.43 -3.09 -10.02
N TRP A 168 -7.71 -1.89 -9.51
CA TRP A 168 -7.04 -1.33 -8.33
C TRP A 168 -7.78 -1.57 -7.04
N MET A 169 -9.06 -1.97 -7.09
CA MET A 169 -9.98 -2.09 -5.96
C MET A 169 -10.27 -0.76 -5.24
N ASN A 170 -9.26 -0.09 -4.69
CA ASN A 170 -9.36 1.16 -3.96
C ASN A 170 -8.04 1.98 -4.03
N GLU A 171 -8.08 3.24 -3.58
CA GLU A 171 -6.95 4.17 -3.63
C GLU A 171 -5.73 3.72 -2.80
N GLU A 172 -5.91 2.96 -1.70
CA GLU A 172 -4.78 2.45 -0.90
C GLU A 172 -4.00 1.39 -1.66
N GLU A 173 -4.71 0.45 -2.30
CA GLU A 173 -4.07 -0.60 -3.09
C GLU A 173 -3.45 -0.06 -4.37
N TRP A 174 -4.12 0.88 -5.03
CA TRP A 174 -3.55 1.64 -6.15
C TRP A 174 -2.20 2.26 -5.76
N LEU A 175 -2.14 2.94 -4.61
CA LEU A 175 -0.93 3.60 -4.12
C LEU A 175 0.17 2.61 -3.76
N ALA A 176 -0.18 1.51 -3.09
CA ALA A 176 0.76 0.46 -2.75
C ALA A 176 1.36 -0.21 -4.00
N VAL A 177 0.55 -0.45 -5.05
CA VAL A 177 1.05 -0.94 -6.33
C VAL A 177 1.93 0.10 -7.03
N LEU A 178 1.53 1.37 -7.07
CA LEU A 178 2.34 2.45 -7.65
C LEU A 178 3.73 2.48 -7.03
N LEU A 179 3.84 2.56 -5.70
CA LEU A 179 5.13 2.63 -5.03
C LEU A 179 5.92 1.33 -5.18
N THR A 180 5.26 0.16 -5.24
CA THR A 180 5.91 -1.12 -5.51
C THR A 180 6.51 -1.16 -6.92
N ASN A 181 5.81 -0.63 -7.93
CA ASN A 181 6.33 -0.51 -9.29
C ASN A 181 7.56 0.41 -9.35
N ILE A 182 7.57 1.51 -8.59
CA ILE A 182 8.76 2.39 -8.49
C ILE A 182 9.93 1.64 -7.83
N TYR A 183 9.67 0.88 -6.76
CA TYR A 183 10.66 0.04 -6.10
C TYR A 183 11.27 -1.00 -7.06
N MET A 184 10.41 -1.73 -7.79
CA MET A 184 10.83 -2.73 -8.78
C MET A 184 11.61 -2.09 -9.93
N SER A 185 11.16 -0.94 -10.43
CA SER A 185 11.82 -0.20 -11.49
C SER A 185 13.21 0.31 -11.07
N ALA A 186 13.37 0.77 -9.82
CA ALA A 186 14.67 1.10 -9.26
C ALA A 186 15.61 -0.11 -9.15
N GLY A 187 15.05 -1.31 -9.01
CA GLY A 187 15.78 -2.59 -9.07
C GLY A 187 16.11 -3.06 -10.49
N GLY A 188 15.73 -2.30 -11.52
CA GLY A 188 15.95 -2.63 -12.93
C GLY A 188 14.83 -3.44 -13.58
N SER A 189 13.70 -3.67 -12.91
CA SER A 189 12.55 -4.32 -13.55
C SER A 189 11.92 -3.42 -14.61
N THR A 190 11.67 -3.97 -15.79
CA THR A 190 10.84 -3.38 -16.87
C THR A 190 9.43 -3.97 -16.90
N ARG A 191 9.15 -4.78 -15.90
CA ARG A 191 8.00 -5.66 -15.75
C ARG A 191 7.29 -5.14 -14.48
N LEU A 192 6.14 -4.49 -14.69
CA LEU A 192 5.42 -3.67 -13.71
C LEU A 192 3.98 -4.18 -13.56
N ARG A 193 3.42 -4.06 -12.36
CA ARG A 193 2.07 -4.51 -12.00
C ARG A 193 1.00 -3.54 -12.50
N GLY A 194 -0.03 -4.07 -13.14
CA GLY A 194 -1.20 -3.34 -13.65
C GLY A 194 -2.47 -3.52 -12.81
N GLY A 195 -2.37 -4.04 -11.58
CA GLY A 195 -3.51 -4.26 -10.68
C GLY A 195 -3.12 -4.79 -9.29
N TYR A 196 -4.11 -4.85 -8.40
CA TYR A 196 -3.97 -5.23 -6.98
C TYR A 196 -3.85 -6.75 -6.75
N GLY A 197 -4.53 -7.58 -7.54
CA GLY A 197 -4.71 -9.02 -7.25
C GLY A 197 -3.63 -9.98 -7.78
N ASP A 198 -3.92 -11.28 -7.61
CA ASP A 198 -3.11 -12.44 -8.04
C ASP A 198 -3.16 -12.72 -9.56
N TYR A 199 -3.77 -11.81 -10.32
CA TYR A 199 -3.85 -11.91 -11.77
C TYR A 199 -2.53 -11.44 -12.38
N ASP A 200 -2.05 -12.13 -13.43
CA ASP A 200 -0.89 -11.75 -14.25
C ASP A 200 -1.21 -10.48 -15.09
N GLN A 201 -1.63 -9.42 -14.41
CA GLN A 201 -1.98 -8.13 -14.97
C GLN A 201 -0.72 -7.30 -15.00
N ARG A 202 -0.07 -7.31 -16.16
CA ARG A 202 1.03 -6.40 -16.46
C ARG A 202 0.49 -5.00 -16.74
N LEU A 203 1.25 -3.99 -16.34
CA LEU A 203 1.04 -2.61 -16.77
C LEU A 203 1.49 -2.50 -18.23
N GLU A 204 0.56 -2.21 -19.14
CA GLU A 204 0.80 -2.18 -20.58
C GLU A 204 1.01 -0.75 -21.10
N PRO A 205 1.66 -0.56 -22.26
CA PRO A 205 1.76 0.75 -22.89
C PRO A 205 0.38 1.40 -23.15
N PRO A 206 0.23 2.73 -22.97
CA PRO A 206 1.27 3.67 -22.55
C PRO A 206 1.45 3.79 -21.02
N GLU A 207 0.62 3.09 -20.23
CA GLU A 207 0.60 3.20 -18.76
C GLU A 207 1.90 2.70 -18.11
N ASP A 208 2.72 1.92 -18.82
CA ASP A 208 4.04 1.44 -18.39
C ASP A 208 5.14 2.51 -18.37
N THR A 209 4.81 3.76 -18.71
CA THR A 209 5.69 4.92 -18.63
C THR A 209 5.26 5.88 -17.52
N SER A 210 6.21 6.64 -16.94
CA SER A 210 5.90 7.62 -15.88
C SER A 210 4.84 8.65 -16.28
N THR A 211 4.88 9.12 -17.53
CA THR A 211 3.91 10.10 -18.04
C THR A 211 2.62 9.43 -18.48
N GLY A 212 2.68 8.29 -19.17
CA GLY A 212 1.48 7.60 -19.65
C GLY A 212 0.65 6.99 -18.52
N PHE A 213 1.25 6.67 -17.37
CA PHE A 213 0.53 6.30 -16.16
C PHE A 213 -0.33 7.43 -15.60
N LEU A 214 -0.02 8.71 -15.90
CA LEU A 214 -0.76 9.87 -15.39
C LEU A 214 -2.01 10.16 -16.23
N THR A 215 -2.90 9.17 -16.32
CA THR A 215 -4.25 9.34 -16.86
C THR A 215 -5.07 10.32 -16.01
N SER A 216 -6.20 10.82 -16.54
CA SER A 216 -7.07 11.74 -15.78
C SER A 216 -7.53 11.16 -14.44
N GLU A 217 -7.82 9.85 -14.39
CA GLU A 217 -8.22 9.18 -13.16
C GLU A 217 -7.04 9.03 -12.19
N ASN A 218 -5.87 8.61 -12.67
CA ASN A 218 -4.68 8.46 -11.82
C ASN A 218 -4.20 9.81 -11.27
N VAL A 219 -4.34 10.90 -12.03
CA VAL A 219 -4.06 12.27 -11.55
C VAL A 219 -5.02 12.67 -10.44
N LYS A 220 -6.31 12.34 -10.54
CA LYS A 220 -7.31 12.62 -9.50
C LYS A 220 -7.01 11.85 -8.21
N ILE A 221 -6.63 10.57 -8.32
CA ILE A 221 -6.20 9.77 -7.16
C ILE A 221 -4.94 10.38 -6.52
N LEU A 222 -3.96 10.79 -7.32
CA LEU A 222 -2.76 11.48 -6.81
C LEU A 222 -3.11 12.80 -6.13
N ASP A 223 -3.99 13.63 -6.71
CA ASP A 223 -4.47 14.87 -6.10
C ASP A 223 -5.06 14.62 -4.71
N ASN A 224 -5.85 13.55 -4.55
CA ASN A 224 -6.42 13.16 -3.26
C ASN A 224 -5.33 12.73 -2.27
N ILE A 225 -4.43 11.84 -2.67
CA ILE A 225 -3.35 11.33 -1.80
C ILE A 225 -2.39 12.46 -1.40
N TRP A 226 -2.06 13.37 -2.32
CA TRP A 226 -1.10 14.45 -2.09
C TRP A 226 -1.54 15.40 -0.98
N ARG A 227 -2.85 15.64 -0.84
CA ARG A 227 -3.41 16.50 0.22
C ARG A 227 -3.04 16.03 1.63
N TYR A 228 -2.93 14.71 1.83
CA TYR A 228 -2.69 14.13 3.15
C TYR A 228 -1.29 13.52 3.29
N TRP A 229 -0.61 13.24 2.18
CA TRP A 229 0.64 12.48 2.16
C TRP A 229 1.71 13.06 1.22
N GLY A 230 1.55 14.30 0.76
CA GLY A 230 2.41 14.95 -0.21
C GLY A 230 3.90 14.98 0.16
N THR A 231 4.25 15.15 1.44
CA THR A 231 5.66 15.11 1.89
C THR A 231 6.28 13.74 1.65
N VAL A 232 5.56 12.64 1.91
CA VAL A 232 6.08 11.29 1.64
C VAL A 232 6.17 11.04 0.15
N MET A 233 5.15 11.44 -0.62
CA MET A 233 5.16 11.32 -2.08
C MET A 233 6.31 12.11 -2.73
N THR A 234 6.66 13.26 -2.15
CA THR A 234 7.79 14.09 -2.57
C THR A 234 9.11 13.35 -2.42
N ASP A 235 9.34 12.67 -1.28
CA ASP A 235 10.56 11.87 -1.08
C ASP A 235 10.69 10.77 -2.14
N PHE A 236 9.62 10.05 -2.45
CA PHE A 236 9.61 9.03 -3.50
C PHE A 236 9.83 9.65 -4.89
N GLY A 237 9.27 10.83 -5.16
CA GLY A 237 9.49 11.57 -6.40
C GLY A 237 10.94 11.99 -6.63
N PHE A 238 11.71 12.22 -5.55
CA PHE A 238 13.14 12.56 -5.64
C PHE A 238 14.07 11.35 -5.83
N VAL A 239 13.56 10.11 -5.78
CA VAL A 239 14.36 8.92 -6.10
C VAL A 239 14.53 8.76 -7.62
N ILE A 240 15.53 9.44 -8.17
CA ILE A 240 15.75 9.55 -9.63
C ILE A 240 16.23 8.26 -10.32
N VAL A 241 16.60 7.23 -9.56
CA VAL A 241 17.15 5.99 -10.12
C VAL A 241 16.11 5.05 -10.72
N ALA A 242 14.81 5.29 -10.47
CA ALA A 242 13.73 4.49 -11.04
C ALA A 242 13.29 5.06 -12.40
N PRO A 243 13.43 4.32 -13.52
CA PRO A 243 12.90 4.75 -14.82
C PRO A 243 11.38 5.01 -14.80
N PHE A 244 10.62 4.18 -14.08
CA PHE A 244 9.22 4.39 -13.79
C PHE A 244 9.06 5.10 -12.43
N ASN A 245 8.69 6.37 -12.46
CA ASN A 245 8.36 7.20 -11.30
C ASN A 245 7.27 8.24 -11.64
N PRO A 246 5.99 7.83 -11.75
CA PRO A 246 4.87 8.76 -11.98
C PRO A 246 4.76 9.86 -10.93
N THR A 247 5.17 9.63 -9.69
CA THR A 247 5.24 10.65 -8.63
C THR A 247 6.11 11.82 -9.02
N ARG A 248 7.29 11.55 -9.61
CA ARG A 248 8.20 12.59 -10.09
C ARG A 248 7.59 13.35 -11.27
N ALA A 249 7.04 12.64 -12.25
CA ALA A 249 6.41 13.25 -13.42
C ALA A 249 5.23 14.16 -13.00
N TYR A 250 4.45 13.72 -12.01
CA TYR A 250 3.36 14.47 -11.41
C TYR A 250 3.84 15.76 -10.73
N MET A 251 4.91 15.69 -9.93
CA MET A 251 5.49 16.90 -9.32
C MET A 251 5.95 17.91 -10.37
N MET A 252 6.66 17.44 -11.41
CA MET A 252 7.21 18.30 -12.45
C MET A 252 6.12 19.00 -13.26
N SER A 253 4.95 18.38 -13.45
CA SER A 253 3.83 19.00 -14.16
C SER A 253 3.09 20.08 -13.35
N ARG A 254 3.36 20.18 -12.05
CA ARG A 254 2.71 21.13 -11.12
C ARG A 254 3.63 22.28 -10.68
N MET A 255 4.92 22.24 -11.00
CA MET A 255 5.82 23.34 -10.69
C MET A 255 5.54 24.53 -11.63
N PRO A 256 5.46 25.78 -11.11
CA PRO A 256 5.39 26.95 -11.98
C PRO A 256 6.65 27.03 -12.84
N VAL A 257 6.44 27.27 -14.14
CA VAL A 257 7.50 27.50 -15.13
C VAL A 257 8.12 28.88 -14.94
#